data_AF-A0AAQ3PC10-F1
#
_entry.id   AF-A0AAQ3PC10-F1
#
_cell.length_a   1.000
_cell.length_b   1.000
_cell.length_c   1.000
_cell.angle_alpha   90.00
_cell.angle_beta   90.00
_cell.angle_gamma   90.00
#
_symmetry.space_group_name_H-M   'P 1'
#
loop_
_entity.id
_entity.type
_entity.pdbx_description
1 polymer ?
#
loop_
_entity_poly.entity_id
_entity_poly.type
_entity_poly.pdbx_seq_one_letter_code
_entity_poly.pdbx_strand_id
1 'polypeptide(L)'
;MGYTTTYRKAWLAKQHAIEHVYGNVKNRSTNYMPTTSLANFSSRLIEIRQSQQYFKRLFWNFKPCVDGFSYCKLLVQVDGTFLYRRYKGTLMVVVAQDGRNNILLIAFPIVKGETAYAWLFFPKKA
;
A
#
# COMPACT_ATOMS: atom_id res chain seq x y z
N MET A 1 -43.30 7.03 3.59
CA MET A 1 -43.13 6.05 2.50
C MET A 1 -41.70 5.53 2.55
N GLY A 2 -41.50 4.23 2.80
CA GLY A 2 -40.16 3.64 2.90
C GLY A 2 -39.71 3.07 1.55
N TYR A 3 -38.52 3.43 1.10
CA TYR A 3 -37.93 2.87 -0.12
C TYR A 3 -37.17 1.59 0.26
N THR A 4 -37.73 0.42 -0.07
CA THR A 4 -37.06 -0.86 0.16
C THR A 4 -36.12 -1.16 -1.00
N THR A 5 -34.81 -1.03 -0.75
CA THR A 5 -33.79 -1.31 -1.78
C THR A 5 -33.41 -2.78 -1.76
N THR A 6 -33.36 -3.43 -2.93
CA THR A 6 -32.91 -4.81 -3.01
C THR A 6 -31.39 -4.92 -2.80
N TYR A 7 -30.95 -6.01 -2.19
CA TYR A 7 -29.52 -6.28 -1.93
C TYR A 7 -28.64 -6.08 -3.18
N ARG A 8 -29.12 -6.54 -4.35
CA ARG A 8 -28.41 -6.40 -5.62
C ARG A 8 -28.20 -4.93 -6.03
N LYS A 9 -29.20 -4.07 -5.86
CA LYS A 9 -29.09 -2.63 -6.20
C LYS A 9 -28.14 -1.92 -5.25
N ALA A 10 -28.22 -2.20 -3.95
CA ALA A 10 -27.29 -1.68 -2.96
C ALA A 10 -25.84 -2.12 -3.23
N TRP A 11 -25.64 -3.39 -3.60
CA TRP A 11 -24.32 -3.93 -3.94
C TRP A 11 -23.73 -3.29 -5.20
N LEU A 12 -24.53 -3.09 -6.25
CA LEU A 12 -24.10 -2.41 -7.48
C LEU A 12 -23.75 -0.94 -7.22
N ALA A 13 -24.57 -0.22 -6.46
CA ALA A 13 -24.29 1.16 -6.08
C ALA A 13 -22.98 1.27 -5.30
N LYS A 14 -22.71 0.33 -4.37
CA LYS A 14 -21.43 0.23 -3.68
C LYS A 14 -20.26 0.03 -4.64
N GLN A 15 -20.38 -0.90 -5.60
CA GLN A 15 -19.31 -1.11 -6.59
C GLN A 15 -19.08 0.14 -7.45
N HIS A 16 -20.14 0.83 -7.86
CA HIS A 16 -20.06 2.06 -8.65
C HIS A 16 -19.42 3.21 -7.85
N ALA A 17 -19.74 3.35 -6.57
CA ALA A 17 -19.10 4.34 -5.70
C ALA A 17 -17.61 4.04 -5.49
N ILE A 18 -17.25 2.77 -5.30
CA ILE A 18 -15.85 2.32 -5.22
C ILE A 18 -15.13 2.63 -6.54
N GLU A 19 -15.74 2.34 -7.68
CA GLU A 19 -15.17 2.65 -9.00
C GLU A 19 -15.04 4.16 -9.23
N HIS A 20 -15.95 4.97 -8.72
CA HIS A 20 -15.87 6.43 -8.84
C HIS A 20 -14.70 7.01 -8.02
N VAL A 21 -14.49 6.52 -6.79
CA VAL A 21 -13.41 6.98 -5.90
C VAL A 21 -12.05 6.44 -6.34
N TYR A 22 -12.01 5.15 -6.70
CA TYR A 22 -10.75 4.43 -6.94
C TYR A 22 -10.49 4.11 -8.41
N GLY A 23 -11.39 4.43 -9.35
CA GLY A 23 -11.27 4.09 -10.77
C GLY A 23 -11.60 2.63 -11.10
N ASN A 24 -11.78 2.34 -12.39
CA ASN A 24 -12.15 1.00 -12.88
C ASN A 24 -11.00 -0.01 -12.76
N VAL A 25 -11.21 -1.02 -11.92
CA VAL A 25 -10.25 -2.11 -11.62
C VAL A 25 -9.97 -3.02 -12.83
N LYS A 26 -10.81 -3.02 -13.88
CA LYS A 26 -10.57 -3.81 -15.10
C LYS A 26 -9.45 -3.27 -15.99
N ASN A 27 -9.22 -1.96 -15.98
CA ASN A 27 -8.28 -1.32 -16.90
C ASN A 27 -7.00 -0.79 -16.21
N ARG A 28 -6.86 -0.97 -14.89
CA ARG A 28 -5.64 -0.58 -14.16
C ARG A 28 -4.61 -1.69 -14.14
N SER A 29 -3.80 -1.74 -15.21
CA SER A 29 -2.53 -2.47 -15.22
C SER A 29 -1.38 -1.67 -14.55
N THR A 30 -1.53 -0.36 -14.34
CA THR A 30 -0.35 0.50 -14.06
C THR A 30 -0.46 1.47 -12.89
N ASN A 31 -1.65 1.75 -12.34
CA ASN A 31 -1.78 2.81 -11.32
C ASN A 31 -2.14 2.24 -9.95
N TYR A 32 -1.13 1.74 -9.26
CA TYR A 32 -1.18 1.35 -7.85
C TYR A 32 -1.22 2.55 -6.88
N MET A 33 -1.15 3.79 -7.40
CA MET A 33 -1.15 4.98 -6.56
C MET A 33 -2.48 5.74 -6.63
N PRO A 34 -3.06 6.14 -5.50
CA PRO A 34 -4.09 7.17 -5.49
C PRO A 34 -3.47 8.47 -6.00
N THR A 35 -4.04 8.99 -7.09
CA THR A 35 -3.54 10.17 -7.84
C THR A 35 -3.60 11.48 -7.05
N THR A 36 -4.19 11.48 -5.85
CA THR A 36 -4.57 12.68 -5.11
C THR A 36 -3.51 13.25 -4.16
N SER A 37 -2.30 12.68 -4.10
CA SER A 37 -1.25 13.18 -3.18
C SER A 37 0.18 13.02 -3.72
N LEU A 38 0.41 13.30 -5.00
CA LEU A 38 1.73 13.17 -5.65
C LEU A 38 2.84 14.08 -5.08
N ALA A 39 2.52 15.07 -4.25
CA ALA A 39 3.49 16.07 -3.81
C ALA A 39 4.47 15.62 -2.71
N ASN A 40 4.17 14.55 -1.94
CA ASN A 40 4.94 14.18 -0.73
C ASN A 40 5.46 12.73 -0.72
N PHE A 41 5.31 12.00 -1.82
CA PHE A 41 5.79 10.62 -1.92
C PHE A 41 7.21 10.58 -2.44
N SER A 42 8.11 9.95 -1.67
CA SER A 42 9.35 9.43 -2.22
C SER A 42 9.08 7.99 -2.66
N SER A 43 8.40 7.83 -3.79
CA SER A 43 8.17 6.50 -4.38
C SER A 43 9.45 6.02 -5.07
N ARG A 44 10.18 5.09 -4.45
CA ARG A 44 11.24 4.34 -5.15
C ARG A 44 10.61 3.14 -5.84
N LEU A 45 10.20 3.31 -7.10
CA LEU A 45 9.80 2.21 -7.96
C LEU A 45 11.03 1.33 -8.26
N ILE A 46 11.03 0.09 -7.79
CA ILE A 46 12.09 -0.88 -8.11
C ILE A 46 11.50 -1.89 -9.10
N GLU A 47 11.82 -1.68 -10.39
CA GLU A 47 11.63 -2.53 -11.57
C GLU A 47 10.19 -2.83 -12.06
N ILE A 48 9.81 -2.17 -13.16
CA ILE A 48 8.80 -2.65 -14.12
C ILE A 48 9.57 -3.06 -15.39
N ARG A 49 9.75 -4.36 -15.66
CA ARG A 49 10.30 -4.83 -16.94
C ARG A 49 9.19 -4.83 -17.99
N GLN A 50 9.42 -4.12 -19.09
CA GLN A 50 8.40 -3.77 -20.09
C GLN A 50 7.92 -4.92 -21.00
N SER A 51 8.52 -6.11 -20.98
CA SER A 51 8.18 -7.14 -21.97
C SER A 51 7.04 -8.08 -21.59
N GLN A 52 6.64 -8.14 -20.31
CA GLN A 52 5.43 -8.83 -19.86
C GLN A 52 4.92 -8.15 -18.58
N GLN A 53 3.64 -7.78 -18.55
CA GLN A 53 3.01 -7.08 -17.42
C GLN A 53 2.86 -8.00 -16.20
N TYR A 54 3.96 -8.26 -15.48
CA TYR A 54 3.92 -8.84 -14.15
C TYR A 54 4.35 -7.80 -13.12
N PHE A 55 3.45 -7.54 -12.16
CA PHE A 55 3.77 -6.77 -10.98
C PHE A 55 4.82 -7.51 -10.16
N LYS A 56 6.04 -6.98 -10.09
CA LYS A 56 7.13 -7.58 -9.32
C LYS A 56 7.02 -7.16 -7.87
N ARG A 57 7.20 -5.85 -7.58
CA ARG A 57 7.13 -5.24 -6.24
C ARG A 57 6.84 -3.75 -6.34
N LEU A 58 6.26 -3.16 -5.30
CA LEU A 58 6.09 -1.70 -5.16
C LEU A 58 6.53 -1.29 -3.76
N PHE A 59 7.27 -0.19 -3.65
CA PHE A 59 7.66 0.39 -2.37
C PHE A 59 7.41 1.89 -2.39
N TRP A 60 6.79 2.39 -1.32
CA TRP A 60 6.68 3.83 -1.11
C TRP A 60 6.83 4.19 0.36
N ASN A 61 7.30 5.41 0.57
CA ASN A 61 7.35 6.07 1.86
C ASN A 61 6.95 7.54 1.71
N PHE A 62 6.62 8.16 2.83
CA PHE A 62 6.37 9.59 2.90
C PHE A 62 7.64 10.28 3.39
N LYS A 63 8.01 11.40 2.76
CA LYS A 63 9.21 12.15 3.15
C LYS A 63 9.24 12.51 4.66
N PRO A 64 8.15 13.00 5.28
CA PRO A 64 8.11 13.24 6.72
C PRO A 64 8.38 11.99 7.57
N CYS A 65 7.99 10.82 7.08
CA CYS A 65 8.23 9.55 7.77
C CYS A 65 9.69 9.11 7.70
N VAL A 66 10.37 9.38 6.58
CA VAL A 66 11.81 9.15 6.44
C VAL A 66 12.58 10.09 7.37
N ASP A 67 12.24 11.38 7.35
CA ASP A 67 12.90 12.39 8.19
C ASP A 67 12.64 12.10 9.69
N GLY A 68 11.40 11.72 10.03
CA GLY A 68 10.95 11.40 11.39
C GLY A 68 11.52 10.10 11.98
N PHE A 69 11.90 9.13 11.14
CA PHE A 69 12.41 7.84 11.60
C PHE A 69 13.71 7.96 12.41
N SER A 70 14.51 9.00 12.16
CA SER A 70 15.70 9.32 12.94
C SER A 70 15.39 9.51 14.44
N TYR A 71 14.22 10.08 14.75
CA TYR A 71 13.73 10.34 16.13
C TYR A 71 12.94 9.17 16.75
N CYS A 72 12.71 8.08 15.99
CA CYS A 72 12.04 6.90 16.51
C CYS A 72 12.95 6.02 17.37
N LYS A 73 12.37 5.18 18.21
CA LYS A 73 13.06 4.09 18.91
C LYS A 73 13.71 3.15 17.89
N LEU A 74 14.74 2.43 18.32
CA LEU A 74 15.36 1.35 17.55
C LEU A 74 14.49 0.08 17.56
N LEU A 75 13.18 0.25 17.35
CA LEU A 75 12.21 -0.82 17.27
C LEU A 75 11.35 -0.59 16.04
N VAL A 76 11.38 -1.57 15.14
CA VAL A 76 10.57 -1.59 13.93
C VAL A 76 9.66 -2.82 14.00
N GLN A 77 8.37 -2.61 13.81
CA GLN A 77 7.40 -3.68 13.69
C GLN A 77 6.95 -3.77 12.23
N VAL A 78 6.80 -5.00 11.76
CA VAL A 78 6.36 -5.29 10.39
C VAL A 78 5.14 -6.19 10.50
N ASP A 79 4.07 -5.79 9.83
CA ASP A 79 2.87 -6.61 9.70
C ASP A 79 2.52 -6.80 8.22
N GLY A 80 1.97 -7.95 7.88
CA GLY A 80 1.68 -8.38 6.51
C GLY A 80 0.22 -8.77 6.36
N THR A 81 -0.46 -8.19 5.37
CA THR A 81 -1.82 -8.64 4.99
C THR A 81 -1.82 -9.20 3.57
N PHE A 82 -2.45 -10.36 3.39
CA PHE A 82 -2.59 -10.97 2.08
C PHE A 82 -3.58 -10.16 1.22
N LEU A 83 -3.15 -9.81 0.02
CA LEU A 83 -4.01 -9.22 -0.99
C LEU A 83 -4.78 -10.33 -1.72
N TYR A 84 -6.11 -10.18 -1.78
CA TYR A 84 -7.00 -11.15 -2.41
C TYR A 84 -7.42 -10.69 -3.83
N ARG A 85 -7.99 -11.64 -4.60
CA ARG A 85 -8.53 -11.46 -5.96
C ARG A 85 -7.45 -11.30 -7.05
N ARG A 86 -7.46 -10.17 -7.78
CA ARG A 86 -6.62 -9.94 -8.97
C ARG A 86 -5.18 -9.60 -8.62
N TYR A 87 -4.95 -9.11 -7.40
CA TYR A 87 -3.65 -8.71 -6.91
C TYR A 87 -3.16 -9.80 -5.97
N LYS A 88 -2.55 -10.84 -6.53
CA LYS A 88 -1.91 -11.89 -5.73
C LYS A 88 -0.60 -11.34 -5.15
N GLY A 89 -0.55 -11.14 -3.83
CA GLY A 89 0.63 -10.64 -3.13
C GLY A 89 0.35 -10.41 -1.64
N THR A 90 1.33 -9.85 -0.94
CA THR A 90 1.25 -9.44 0.47
C THR A 90 1.58 -7.95 0.53
N LEU A 91 0.65 -7.16 1.06
CA LEU A 91 0.91 -5.78 1.46
C LEU A 91 1.53 -5.82 2.85
N MET A 92 2.78 -5.39 2.94
CA MET A 92 3.48 -5.21 4.20
C MET A 92 3.34 -3.76 4.66
N VAL A 93 3.35 -3.58 5.97
CA VAL A 93 3.36 -2.27 6.61
C VAL A 93 4.50 -2.25 7.62
N VAL A 94 5.33 -1.23 7.53
CA VAL A 94 6.48 -1.04 8.41
C VAL A 94 6.17 0.14 9.31
N VAL A 95 6.16 -0.11 10.61
CA VAL A 95 5.95 0.93 11.63
C VAL A 95 7.13 1.03 12.56
N ALA A 96 7.45 2.25 12.97
CA ALA A 96 8.33 2.53 14.10
C ALA A 96 7.56 3.28 15.17
N GLN A 97 8.08 3.27 16.39
CA GLN A 97 7.51 4.03 17.49
C GLN A 97 8.45 5.16 17.89
N ASP A 98 7.91 6.34 18.18
CA ASP A 98 8.71 7.43 18.77
C ASP A 98 8.98 7.20 20.27
N GLY A 99 9.76 8.10 20.89
CA GLY A 99 10.02 8.07 22.34
C GLY A 99 8.76 8.10 23.22
N ARG A 100 7.62 8.57 22.68
CA ARG A 100 6.32 8.68 23.34
C ARG A 100 5.34 7.57 22.97
N ASN A 101 5.81 6.50 22.31
CA ASN A 101 4.99 5.38 21.83
C ASN A 101 3.98 5.75 20.72
N ASN A 102 4.15 6.90 20.06
CA ASN A 102 3.37 7.22 18.86
C ASN A 102 3.85 6.36 17.69
N ILE A 103 2.90 5.87 16.89
CA ILE A 103 3.18 5.03 15.74
C ILE A 103 3.49 5.91 14.53
N LEU A 104 4.66 5.69 13.92
CA LEU A 104 5.08 6.28 12.65
C LEU A 104 5.11 5.21 11.57
N LEU A 105 4.32 5.41 10.50
CA LEU A 105 4.34 4.56 9.32
C LEU A 105 5.55 4.90 8.45
N ILE A 106 6.51 4.00 8.32
CA ILE A 106 7.77 4.26 7.61
C ILE A 106 7.63 3.93 6.14
N ALA A 107 7.04 2.78 5.83
CA ALA A 107 7.03 2.23 4.48
C ALA A 107 5.90 1.22 4.24
N PHE A 108 5.55 1.09 2.97
CA PHE A 108 4.57 0.13 2.47
C PHE A 108 5.14 -0.67 1.29
N PRO A 109 5.70 -1.85 1.54
CA PRO A 109 6.06 -2.78 0.47
C PRO A 109 4.85 -3.60 0.03
N ILE A 110 4.66 -3.76 -1.28
CA ILE A 110 3.86 -4.84 -1.83
C ILE A 110 4.82 -5.87 -2.42
N VAL A 111 4.77 -7.09 -1.89
CA VAL A 111 5.62 -8.21 -2.29
C VAL A 111 4.76 -9.39 -2.75
N LYS A 112 5.35 -10.35 -3.43
CA LYS A 112 4.65 -11.57 -3.86
C LYS A 112 4.25 -12.48 -2.68
N GLY A 113 4.98 -12.38 -1.57
CA GLY A 113 4.75 -13.14 -0.34
C GLY A 113 5.80 -12.81 0.73
N GLU A 114 5.60 -13.32 1.94
CA GLU A 114 6.51 -13.17 3.08
C GLU A 114 7.76 -14.03 2.91
N THR A 115 8.69 -13.58 2.08
CA THR A 115 9.95 -14.30 1.81
C THR A 115 11.11 -13.64 2.55
N ALA A 116 12.17 -14.40 2.90
CA ALA A 116 13.42 -13.85 3.46
C ALA A 116 13.96 -12.63 2.66
N TYR A 117 13.79 -12.65 1.34
CA TYR A 117 14.14 -11.53 0.47
C TYR A 117 13.31 -10.27 0.70
N ALA A 118 12.05 -10.37 1.12
CA ALA A 118 11.22 -9.20 1.45
C ALA A 118 11.80 -8.40 2.63
N TRP A 119 12.50 -9.09 3.54
CA TRP A 119 13.11 -8.48 4.72
C TRP A 119 14.34 -7.61 4.41
N LEU A 120 15.01 -7.85 3.28
CA LEU A 120 16.19 -7.07 2.86
C LEU A 120 15.85 -5.62 2.48
N PHE A 121 14.57 -5.30 2.29
CA PHE A 121 14.10 -3.99 1.87
C PHE A 121 13.69 -3.09 3.03
N PHE A 122 13.72 -3.60 4.27
CA PHE A 122 13.40 -2.79 5.42
C PHE A 122 14.55 -1.84 5.78
N PRO A 123 14.24 -0.57 6.09
CA PRO A 123 15.26 0.39 6.48
C PRO A 123 15.94 -0.11 7.75
N LYS A 124 17.25 -0.31 7.65
CA LYS A 124 18.10 -0.49 8.82
C LYS A 124 18.38 0.89 9.38
N LYS A 125 18.15 1.08 10.67
CA LYS A 125 18.67 2.27 11.36
C LYS A 125 20.19 2.07 11.48
N ALA A 126 20.96 3.03 10.98
CA ALA A 126 22.40 3.08 11.16
C ALA A 126 22.74 3.43 12.61
#